data_AF-A0AAE0QUG9-F1
#
_entry.id   AF-A0AAE0QUG9-F1
#
_cell.length_a   1.000
_cell.length_b   1.000
_cell.length_c   1.000
_cell.angle_alpha   90.00
_cell.angle_beta   90.00
_cell.angle_gamma   90.00
#
_symmetry.space_group_name_H-M   'P 1'
#
loop_
_entity.id
_entity.type
_entity.pdbx_description
1 polymer ?
#
loop_
_entity_poly.entity_id
_entity_poly.type
_entity_poly.pdbx_seq_one_letter_code
_entity_poly.pdbx_strand_id
1 'polypeptide(L)'
;MTEKTDSLACAESELAQCEAEVSTLLQIISELNMKMGALKIPRDRRDYETQIQAWCSAELWTKLQQVLSTLESSAIRGRKLVVPHVHHDEKAQEEHISAARNTWVRATQVLEEMERELGITYPSALPTKERQKYQKEVLSLSKLNRKLNSSLQKYQAEQKKMEGAIMEMEEEKKRLQEKLDELKNKWLITASCSPPRSPSLSFSRTPSPCWASPPIPVSPLFSRRMPISPPGSPSRPPRPSSGSSVLETETEHLQRSLERLKARNERLTAALERRKSESEQISMALSRHEADCSALHMALTYCEECEEAYSQLLTLYESRKRENAVLPEPFTPERTGSMNAANEESSCTALTTQNSLSVEEFEEKTRVIQQRIGRLKQDRSAVCIPQETRTGEGKLSPDTGTLAGARRLSFLSSNNPKEEKAALLHELVNVREEMSELRELIRLKEKERRSLEFSLVAHRCHGSAGAAMAQSLREELEDRGAEQQRIEQYRAMLESGELNPGPRNHAIMRDLQAVLQREQTLKRRTISLRELLDAEMLDCTTQRRVNKEEVARLLFFHNKAMGACRSARKKHHEQLWRIERQMTAMQERHESQLAELKTTLEALEWKKEETVL
;
A
#
# COMPACT_ATOMS: atom_id res chain seq x y z
N MET A 1 -24.47 6.44 -8.29
CA MET A 1 -23.88 7.63 -8.95
C MET A 1 -24.58 8.86 -8.42
N THR A 2 -25.91 8.97 -8.59
CA THR A 2 -26.78 9.99 -7.96
C THR A 2 -26.55 10.15 -6.46
N GLU A 3 -26.78 9.13 -5.62
CA GLU A 3 -26.59 9.26 -4.15
C GLU A 3 -25.20 9.76 -3.73
N LYS A 4 -24.16 9.45 -4.53
CA LYS A 4 -22.78 9.87 -4.28
C LYS A 4 -22.53 11.32 -4.69
N THR A 5 -23.23 11.82 -5.70
CA THR A 5 -23.27 13.24 -6.05
C THR A 5 -24.17 14.03 -5.11
N ASP A 6 -25.27 13.46 -4.63
CA ASP A 6 -26.19 14.08 -3.67
C ASP A 6 -25.52 14.24 -2.29
N SER A 7 -24.77 13.22 -1.84
CA SER A 7 -23.97 13.30 -0.61
C SER A 7 -22.78 14.26 -0.72
N LEU A 8 -22.16 14.41 -1.90
CA LEU A 8 -21.12 15.41 -2.14
C LEU A 8 -21.71 16.83 -2.17
N ALA A 9 -22.82 17.04 -2.87
CA ALA A 9 -23.52 18.33 -2.89
C ALA A 9 -24.02 18.74 -1.49
N CYS A 10 -24.48 17.78 -0.68
CA CYS A 10 -24.84 18.02 0.72
C CYS A 10 -23.61 18.45 1.56
N ALA A 11 -22.48 17.74 1.43
CA ALA A 11 -21.25 18.08 2.14
C ALA A 11 -20.64 19.43 1.69
N GLU A 12 -20.70 19.75 0.39
CA GLU A 12 -20.28 21.05 -0.16
C GLU A 12 -21.20 22.18 0.34
N SER A 13 -22.51 21.93 0.45
CA SER A 13 -23.47 22.89 1.04
C SER A 13 -23.25 23.09 2.54
N GLU A 14 -22.97 22.03 3.31
CA GLU A 14 -22.64 22.14 4.74
C GLU A 14 -21.28 22.84 4.96
N LEU A 15 -20.30 22.62 4.07
CA LEU A 15 -19.01 23.33 4.09
C LEU A 15 -19.21 24.83 3.83
N ALA A 16 -19.94 25.19 2.78
CA ALA A 16 -20.25 26.59 2.45
C ALA A 16 -21.04 27.29 3.56
N GLN A 17 -21.94 26.57 4.24
CA GLN A 17 -22.64 27.09 5.42
C GLN A 17 -21.66 27.31 6.59
N CYS A 18 -20.75 26.37 6.87
CA CYS A 18 -19.73 26.54 7.92
C CYS A 18 -18.78 27.70 7.62
N GLU A 19 -18.37 27.89 6.36
CA GLU A 19 -17.53 29.01 5.92
C GLU A 19 -18.26 30.37 6.09
N ALA A 20 -19.56 30.42 5.80
CA ALA A 20 -20.39 31.60 6.06
C ALA A 20 -20.54 31.88 7.57
N GLU A 21 -20.82 30.86 8.38
CA GLU A 21 -20.94 30.98 9.85
C GLU A 21 -19.60 31.46 10.47
N VAL A 22 -18.46 30.87 10.09
CA VAL A 22 -17.13 31.33 10.51
C VAL A 22 -16.84 32.76 10.06
N SER A 23 -17.23 33.14 8.84
CA SER A 23 -17.08 34.51 8.34
C SER A 23 -17.89 35.51 9.17
N THR A 24 -19.12 35.17 9.59
CA THR A 24 -19.91 36.02 10.49
C THR A 24 -19.33 36.12 11.90
N LEU A 25 -18.72 35.05 12.44
CA LEU A 25 -18.00 35.10 13.71
C LEU A 25 -16.79 36.05 13.63
N LEU A 26 -16.00 35.98 12.56
CA LEU A 26 -14.88 36.88 12.33
C LEU A 26 -15.32 38.34 12.17
N GLN A 27 -16.46 38.58 11.49
CA GLN A 27 -17.09 39.91 11.40
C GLN A 27 -17.43 40.46 12.81
N ILE A 28 -18.11 39.66 13.64
CA ILE A 28 -18.50 40.04 15.01
C ILE A 28 -17.26 40.30 15.89
N ILE A 29 -16.23 39.46 15.80
CA ILE A 29 -14.95 39.64 16.51
C ILE A 29 -14.27 40.94 16.05
N SER A 30 -14.32 41.27 14.75
CA SER A 30 -13.75 42.53 14.24
C SER A 30 -14.50 43.77 14.73
N GLU A 31 -15.84 43.73 14.80
CA GLU A 31 -16.64 44.81 15.39
C GLU A 31 -16.35 44.99 16.88
N LEU A 32 -16.25 43.89 17.64
CA LEU A 32 -15.91 43.93 19.07
C LEU A 32 -14.50 44.51 19.27
N ASN A 33 -13.52 44.08 18.49
CA ASN A 33 -12.16 44.63 18.54
C ASN A 33 -12.12 46.13 18.18
N MET A 34 -12.93 46.60 17.23
CA MET A 34 -13.04 48.03 16.92
C MET A 34 -13.73 48.82 18.03
N LYS A 35 -14.81 48.29 18.63
CA LYS A 35 -15.49 48.91 19.78
C LYS A 35 -14.60 48.95 21.03
N MET A 36 -13.77 47.92 21.26
CA MET A 36 -12.74 47.92 22.31
C MET A 36 -11.60 48.90 22.00
N GLY A 37 -11.13 48.99 20.75
CA GLY A 37 -10.08 49.92 20.34
C GLY A 37 -10.49 51.40 20.37
N ALA A 38 -11.80 51.69 20.30
CA ALA A 38 -12.33 53.05 20.43
C ALA A 38 -12.38 53.57 21.88
N LEU A 39 -12.08 52.74 22.88
CA LEU A 39 -12.06 53.15 24.28
C LEU A 39 -10.87 54.06 24.61
N LYS A 40 -11.13 55.37 24.76
CA LYS A 40 -10.30 56.24 25.60
C LYS A 40 -10.78 56.16 27.05
N ILE A 41 -9.84 56.00 27.98
CA ILE A 41 -10.10 55.89 29.42
C ILE A 41 -10.86 57.15 29.92
N PRO A 42 -12.14 57.04 30.31
CA PRO A 42 -12.89 58.17 30.87
C PRO A 42 -12.43 58.43 32.30
N ARG A 43 -12.39 59.70 32.71
CA ARG A 43 -11.95 60.09 34.07
C ARG A 43 -13.09 60.19 35.08
N ASP A 44 -14.34 59.93 34.69
CA ASP A 44 -15.51 60.21 35.53
C ASP A 44 -16.50 59.05 35.64
N ARG A 45 -17.18 58.97 36.79
CA ARG A 45 -17.89 57.75 37.23
C ARG A 45 -19.23 57.50 36.53
N ARG A 46 -19.84 58.52 35.92
CA ARG A 46 -21.13 58.39 35.21
C ARG A 46 -21.00 57.82 33.80
N ASP A 47 -19.87 57.98 33.14
CA ASP A 47 -19.66 57.47 31.78
C ASP A 47 -19.61 55.92 31.76
N TYR A 48 -19.19 55.31 32.87
CA TYR A 48 -19.13 53.86 33.06
C TYR A 48 -20.48 53.17 32.84
N GLU A 49 -21.58 53.70 33.36
CA GLU A 49 -22.89 53.04 33.29
C GLU A 49 -23.44 53.06 31.86
N THR A 50 -23.38 54.20 31.17
CA THR A 50 -23.74 54.32 29.75
C THR A 50 -22.85 53.47 28.83
N GLN A 51 -21.56 53.34 29.14
CA GLN A 51 -20.62 52.58 28.30
C GLN A 51 -20.80 51.05 28.49
N ILE A 52 -21.09 50.58 29.71
CA ILE A 52 -21.47 49.18 29.98
C ILE A 52 -22.80 48.82 29.31
N GLN A 53 -23.77 49.75 29.31
CA GLN A 53 -25.07 49.51 28.68
C GLN A 53 -24.97 49.40 27.14
N ALA A 54 -23.99 50.07 26.52
CA ALA A 54 -23.65 49.91 25.09
C ALA A 54 -22.87 48.60 24.80
N TRP A 55 -22.11 48.08 25.77
CA TRP A 55 -21.41 46.79 25.66
C TRP A 55 -22.36 45.59 25.69
N CYS A 56 -23.50 45.71 26.37
CA CYS A 56 -24.55 44.70 26.40
C CYS A 56 -25.65 44.94 25.35
N SER A 57 -25.28 45.14 24.08
CA SER A 57 -26.23 44.99 22.98
C SER A 57 -26.73 43.54 22.94
N ALA A 58 -27.92 43.31 23.47
CA ALA A 58 -28.56 42.00 23.52
C ALA A 58 -28.66 41.34 22.13
N GLU A 59 -28.72 42.16 21.07
CA GLU A 59 -28.78 41.73 19.68
C GLU A 59 -27.47 41.11 19.17
N LEU A 60 -26.30 41.57 19.64
CA LEU A 60 -25.00 40.95 19.29
C LEU A 60 -24.78 39.65 20.06
N TRP A 61 -25.17 39.62 21.35
CA TRP A 61 -25.06 38.41 22.16
C TRP A 61 -25.98 37.29 21.65
N THR A 62 -27.24 37.61 21.28
CA THR A 62 -28.16 36.61 20.69
C THR A 62 -27.68 36.11 19.34
N LYS A 63 -27.14 36.98 18.46
CA LYS A 63 -26.53 36.56 17.19
C LYS A 63 -25.34 35.62 17.40
N LEU A 64 -24.44 35.92 18.34
CA LEU A 64 -23.31 35.04 18.69
C LEU A 64 -23.80 33.67 19.20
N GLN A 65 -24.75 33.68 20.14
CA GLN A 65 -25.29 32.45 20.74
C GLN A 65 -26.07 31.60 19.73
N GLN A 66 -26.74 32.23 18.75
CA GLN A 66 -27.40 31.55 17.64
C GLN A 66 -26.38 30.84 16.71
N VAL A 67 -25.31 31.53 16.30
CA VAL A 67 -24.26 30.94 15.42
C VAL A 67 -23.48 29.82 16.13
N LEU A 68 -23.22 29.95 17.42
CA LEU A 68 -22.62 28.85 18.19
C LEU A 68 -23.54 27.62 18.25
N SER A 69 -24.86 27.84 18.37
CA SER A 69 -25.85 26.74 18.41
C SER A 69 -26.01 26.04 17.06
N THR A 70 -25.96 26.79 15.94
CA THR A 70 -26.02 26.19 14.59
C THR A 70 -24.77 25.33 14.33
N LEU A 71 -23.59 25.87 14.65
CA LEU A 71 -22.30 25.22 14.43
C LEU A 71 -22.09 23.98 15.33
N GLU A 72 -22.62 23.99 16.56
CA GLU A 72 -22.67 22.78 17.39
C GLU A 72 -23.59 21.70 16.78
N SER A 73 -24.75 22.11 16.26
CA SER A 73 -25.72 21.18 15.65
C SER A 73 -25.21 20.55 14.35
N SER A 74 -24.45 21.28 13.53
CA SER A 74 -23.80 20.75 12.32
C SER A 74 -22.65 19.83 12.68
N ALA A 75 -21.80 20.19 13.65
CA ALA A 75 -20.71 19.34 14.14
C ALA A 75 -21.20 18.01 14.75
N ILE A 76 -22.37 17.98 15.39
CA ILE A 76 -22.99 16.73 15.88
C ILE A 76 -23.51 15.88 14.71
N ARG A 77 -24.08 16.51 13.68
CA ARG A 77 -24.60 15.83 12.47
C ARG A 77 -23.48 15.19 11.66
N GLY A 78 -22.41 15.92 11.36
CA GLY A 78 -21.23 15.40 10.66
C GLY A 78 -20.58 14.22 11.41
N ARG A 79 -20.45 14.30 12.73
CA ARG A 79 -19.95 13.18 13.56
C ARG A 79 -20.83 11.92 13.46
N LYS A 80 -22.16 12.05 13.40
CA LYS A 80 -23.07 10.90 13.21
C LYS A 80 -22.93 10.23 11.85
N LEU A 81 -22.57 10.98 10.80
CA LEU A 81 -22.39 10.44 9.44
C LEU A 81 -21.03 9.75 9.24
N VAL A 82 -19.99 10.18 9.95
CA VAL A 82 -18.63 9.63 9.81
C VAL A 82 -18.42 8.33 10.59
N VAL A 83 -19.02 8.19 11.79
CA VAL A 83 -18.82 7.02 12.67
C VAL A 83 -19.13 5.65 11.99
N PRO A 84 -20.21 5.48 11.21
CA PRO A 84 -20.48 4.21 10.52
C PRO A 84 -19.45 3.86 9.43
N HIS A 85 -18.77 4.85 8.85
CA HIS A 85 -17.80 4.62 7.78
C HIS A 85 -16.48 4.07 8.34
N VAL A 86 -15.97 4.68 9.42
CA VAL A 86 -14.72 4.28 10.08
C VAL A 86 -14.76 2.83 10.56
N HIS A 87 -15.84 2.40 11.23
CA HIS A 87 -15.97 1.01 11.70
C HIS A 87 -16.07 -0.02 10.56
N HIS A 88 -16.56 0.37 9.39
CA HIS A 88 -16.61 -0.55 8.25
C HIS A 88 -15.22 -0.73 7.62
N ASP A 89 -14.41 0.33 7.56
CA ASP A 89 -13.04 0.32 7.05
C ASP A 89 -12.09 -0.47 7.98
N GLU A 90 -12.20 -0.29 9.30
CA GLU A 90 -11.42 -1.07 10.29
C GLU A 90 -11.61 -2.58 10.12
N LYS A 91 -12.87 -3.01 9.97
CA LYS A 91 -13.21 -4.42 9.78
C LYS A 91 -12.71 -4.96 8.44
N ALA A 92 -12.86 -4.18 7.36
CA ALA A 92 -12.32 -4.55 6.05
C ALA A 92 -10.79 -4.66 6.07
N GLN A 93 -10.10 -3.77 6.79
CA GLN A 93 -8.66 -3.83 6.98
C GLN A 93 -8.22 -5.08 7.76
N GLU A 94 -8.93 -5.45 8.82
CA GLU A 94 -8.64 -6.67 9.59
C GLU A 94 -8.88 -7.94 8.75
N GLU A 95 -9.97 -7.98 7.97
CA GLU A 95 -10.25 -9.04 7.00
C GLU A 95 -9.14 -9.15 5.94
N HIS A 96 -8.70 -8.03 5.35
CA HIS A 96 -7.58 -7.99 4.38
C HIS A 96 -6.25 -8.46 4.99
N ILE A 97 -5.93 -8.06 6.23
CA ILE A 97 -4.71 -8.53 6.93
C ILE A 97 -4.80 -10.04 7.20
N SER A 98 -5.97 -10.55 7.58
CA SER A 98 -6.19 -11.99 7.78
C SER A 98 -6.06 -12.78 6.48
N ALA A 99 -6.60 -12.25 5.37
CA ALA A 99 -6.51 -12.83 4.04
C ALA A 99 -5.04 -12.87 3.56
N ALA A 100 -4.31 -11.76 3.67
CA ALA A 100 -2.90 -11.69 3.28
C ALA A 100 -2.03 -12.70 4.05
N ARG A 101 -2.26 -12.86 5.37
CA ARG A 101 -1.59 -13.88 6.20
C ARG A 101 -1.91 -15.30 5.72
N ASN A 102 -3.17 -15.60 5.41
CA ASN A 102 -3.58 -16.91 4.92
C ASN A 102 -3.04 -17.21 3.50
N THR A 103 -2.99 -16.20 2.62
CA THR A 103 -2.38 -16.32 1.28
C THR A 103 -0.88 -16.59 1.38
N TRP A 104 -0.16 -15.91 2.29
CA TRP A 104 1.26 -16.19 2.55
C TRP A 104 1.49 -17.63 3.02
N VAL A 105 0.69 -18.12 3.97
CA VAL A 105 0.80 -19.52 4.45
C VAL A 105 0.56 -20.53 3.32
N ARG A 106 -0.45 -20.29 2.47
CA ARG A 106 -0.72 -21.12 1.29
C ARG A 106 0.42 -21.07 0.27
N ALA A 107 0.96 -19.89 -0.02
CA ALA A 107 2.09 -19.74 -0.94
C ALA A 107 3.34 -20.47 -0.42
N THR A 108 3.65 -20.39 0.88
CA THR A 108 4.76 -21.17 1.46
C THR A 108 4.51 -22.68 1.39
N GLN A 109 3.26 -23.12 1.56
CA GLN A 109 2.92 -24.55 1.46
C GLN A 109 3.05 -25.07 0.01
N VAL A 110 2.57 -24.32 -0.98
CA VAL A 110 2.73 -24.67 -2.40
C VAL A 110 4.21 -24.72 -2.81
N LEU A 111 5.04 -23.81 -2.29
CA LEU A 111 6.49 -23.86 -2.52
C LEU A 111 7.14 -25.11 -1.91
N GLU A 112 6.71 -25.56 -0.72
CA GLU A 112 7.15 -26.86 -0.18
C GLU A 112 6.67 -28.05 -1.02
N GLU A 113 5.44 -28.00 -1.53
CA GLU A 113 4.86 -29.05 -2.38
C GLU A 113 5.64 -29.16 -3.70
N MET A 114 5.96 -28.03 -4.34
CA MET A 114 6.83 -27.98 -5.52
C MET A 114 8.27 -28.44 -5.23
N GLU A 115 8.86 -28.09 -4.08
CA GLU A 115 10.20 -28.55 -3.70
C GLU A 115 10.23 -30.07 -3.44
N ARG A 116 9.15 -30.65 -2.90
CA ARG A 116 8.99 -32.09 -2.68
C ARG A 116 8.68 -32.89 -3.95
N GLU A 117 7.81 -32.39 -4.82
CA GLU A 117 7.29 -33.12 -5.98
C GLU A 117 8.14 -32.94 -7.25
N LEU A 118 8.74 -31.76 -7.43
CA LEU A 118 9.51 -31.42 -8.64
C LEU A 118 11.03 -31.37 -8.38
N GLY A 119 11.48 -31.47 -7.13
CA GLY A 119 12.90 -31.39 -6.76
C GLY A 119 13.54 -30.01 -6.99
N ILE A 120 12.73 -28.98 -7.27
CA ILE A 120 13.21 -27.64 -7.63
C ILE A 120 13.61 -26.90 -6.35
N THR A 121 14.91 -26.88 -6.07
CA THR A 121 15.46 -26.16 -4.91
C THR A 121 15.43 -24.65 -5.19
N TYR A 122 14.49 -23.91 -4.61
CA TYR A 122 14.40 -22.46 -4.80
C TYR A 122 15.64 -21.77 -4.18
N PRO A 123 16.46 -21.02 -4.95
CA PRO A 123 17.70 -20.40 -4.48
C PRO A 123 17.41 -19.26 -3.50
N SER A 124 17.33 -19.61 -2.23
CA SER A 124 17.27 -18.69 -1.11
C SER A 124 18.66 -18.13 -0.82
N ALA A 125 18.75 -16.86 -0.42
CA ALA A 125 19.98 -16.28 0.13
C ALA A 125 20.38 -16.86 1.51
N LEU A 126 19.55 -17.75 2.09
CA LEU A 126 19.74 -18.37 3.40
C LEU A 126 19.87 -19.91 3.28
N PRO A 127 20.81 -20.55 4.02
CA PRO A 127 20.99 -22.00 4.03
C PRO A 127 19.72 -22.79 4.38
N THR A 128 19.53 -23.95 3.75
CA THR A 128 18.32 -24.79 3.88
C THR A 128 17.96 -25.16 5.32
N LYS A 129 18.97 -25.41 6.17
CA LYS A 129 18.78 -25.72 7.60
C LYS A 129 18.25 -24.52 8.40
N GLU A 130 18.70 -23.32 8.08
CA GLU A 130 18.23 -22.08 8.71
C GLU A 130 16.82 -21.74 8.23
N ARG A 131 16.55 -21.88 6.92
CA ARG A 131 15.21 -21.74 6.34
C ARG A 131 14.19 -22.62 7.06
N GLN A 132 14.48 -23.92 7.21
CA GLN A 132 13.61 -24.86 7.94
C GLN A 132 13.44 -24.52 9.42
N LYS A 133 14.45 -23.94 10.07
CA LYS A 133 14.37 -23.47 11.46
C LYS A 133 13.42 -22.26 11.56
N TYR A 134 13.64 -21.22 10.78
CA TYR A 134 12.77 -20.04 10.73
C TYR A 134 11.33 -20.39 10.35
N GLN A 135 11.12 -21.34 9.43
CA GLN A 135 9.80 -21.81 9.01
C GLN A 135 9.06 -22.51 10.17
N LYS A 136 9.76 -23.35 10.97
CA LYS A 136 9.20 -23.93 12.20
C LYS A 136 8.89 -22.88 13.27
N GLU A 137 9.71 -21.84 13.39
CA GLU A 137 9.50 -20.72 14.32
C GLU A 137 8.32 -19.83 13.91
N VAL A 138 8.17 -19.50 12.62
CA VAL A 138 7.00 -18.78 12.09
C VAL A 138 5.72 -19.58 12.31
N LEU A 139 5.75 -20.90 12.09
CA LEU A 139 4.60 -21.77 12.36
C LEU A 139 4.27 -21.88 13.86
N SER A 140 5.27 -21.95 14.75
CA SER A 140 5.03 -21.99 16.20
C SER A 140 4.49 -20.66 16.74
N LEU A 141 5.05 -19.53 16.28
CA LEU A 141 4.57 -18.18 16.60
C LEU A 141 3.14 -17.95 16.08
N SER A 142 2.80 -18.42 14.88
CA SER A 142 1.43 -18.31 14.35
C SER A 142 0.41 -19.11 15.18
N LYS A 143 0.79 -20.30 15.67
CA LYS A 143 -0.04 -21.11 16.58
C LYS A 143 -0.20 -20.44 17.94
N LEU A 144 0.86 -19.83 18.48
CA LEU A 144 0.82 -19.10 19.75
C LEU A 144 -0.03 -17.83 19.64
N ASN A 145 0.10 -17.06 18.56
CA ASN A 145 -0.70 -15.87 18.31
C ASN A 145 -2.21 -16.20 18.19
N ARG A 146 -2.58 -17.30 17.51
CA ARG A 146 -3.98 -17.81 17.51
C ARG A 146 -4.49 -18.16 18.92
N LYS A 147 -3.65 -18.72 19.79
CA LYS A 147 -4.01 -19.01 21.19
C LYS A 147 -4.18 -17.73 22.01
N LEU A 148 -3.31 -16.74 21.84
CA LEU A 148 -3.44 -15.44 22.50
C LEU A 148 -4.71 -14.70 22.06
N ASN A 149 -5.02 -14.66 20.76
CA ASN A 149 -6.22 -13.98 20.27
C ASN A 149 -7.52 -14.64 20.76
N SER A 150 -7.57 -15.98 20.83
CA SER A 150 -8.73 -16.66 21.42
C SER A 150 -8.84 -16.48 22.95
N SER A 151 -7.72 -16.28 23.65
CA SER A 151 -7.75 -15.87 25.07
C SER A 151 -8.22 -14.42 25.23
N LEU A 152 -7.75 -13.50 24.39
CA LEU A 152 -8.14 -12.10 24.40
C LEU A 152 -9.64 -11.93 24.13
N GLN A 153 -10.19 -12.68 23.16
CA GLN A 153 -11.63 -12.69 22.88
C GLN A 153 -12.47 -13.19 24.06
N LYS A 154 -11.97 -14.16 24.86
CA LYS A 154 -12.64 -14.59 26.10
C LYS A 154 -12.66 -13.47 27.13
N TYR A 155 -11.51 -12.85 27.40
CA TYR A 155 -11.44 -11.72 28.35
C TYR A 155 -12.30 -10.54 27.92
N GLN A 156 -12.36 -10.21 26.61
CA GLN A 156 -13.25 -9.17 26.09
C GLN A 156 -14.74 -9.54 26.25
N ALA A 157 -15.11 -10.81 26.10
CA ALA A 157 -16.47 -11.27 26.34
C ALA A 157 -16.85 -11.28 27.84
N GLU A 158 -15.89 -11.58 28.73
CA GLU A 158 -16.06 -11.48 30.18
C GLU A 158 -16.15 -10.02 30.65
N GLN A 159 -15.32 -9.13 30.12
CA GLN A 159 -15.38 -7.70 30.37
C GLN A 159 -16.75 -7.12 29.99
N LYS A 160 -17.26 -7.41 28.79
CA LYS A 160 -18.59 -6.95 28.34
C LYS A 160 -19.74 -7.45 29.23
N LYS A 161 -19.62 -8.66 29.79
CA LYS A 161 -20.60 -9.17 30.78
C LYS A 161 -20.54 -8.38 32.09
N MET A 162 -19.34 -8.06 32.57
CA MET A 162 -19.17 -7.30 33.81
C MET A 162 -19.60 -5.84 33.65
N GLU A 163 -19.34 -5.22 32.50
CA GLU A 163 -19.89 -3.90 32.13
C GLU A 163 -21.43 -3.90 32.14
N GLY A 164 -22.06 -4.93 31.57
CA GLY A 164 -23.51 -5.12 31.64
C GLY A 164 -24.04 -5.24 33.07
N ALA A 165 -23.41 -6.06 33.91
CA ALA A 165 -23.79 -6.21 35.32
C ALA A 165 -23.63 -4.90 36.12
N ILE A 166 -22.61 -4.09 35.83
CA ILE A 166 -22.44 -2.77 36.45
C ILE A 166 -23.58 -1.84 36.05
N MET A 167 -23.98 -1.82 34.77
CA MET A 167 -25.13 -1.03 34.30
C MET A 167 -26.44 -1.44 34.99
N GLU A 168 -26.70 -2.75 35.14
CA GLU A 168 -27.86 -3.26 35.88
C GLU A 168 -27.87 -2.78 37.35
N MET A 169 -26.74 -2.88 38.04
CA MET A 169 -26.58 -2.40 39.42
C MET A 169 -26.73 -0.88 39.54
N GLU A 170 -26.27 -0.11 38.55
CA GLU A 170 -26.48 1.34 38.50
C GLU A 170 -27.95 1.72 38.30
N GLU A 171 -28.68 0.98 37.46
CA GLU A 171 -30.12 1.16 37.32
C GLU A 171 -30.88 0.79 38.60
N GLU A 172 -30.51 -0.31 39.28
CA GLU A 172 -31.10 -0.65 40.58
C GLU A 172 -30.84 0.43 41.62
N LYS A 173 -29.62 0.98 41.67
CA LYS A 173 -29.28 2.13 42.52
C LYS A 173 -30.16 3.34 42.22
N LYS A 174 -30.37 3.69 40.95
CA LYS A 174 -31.28 4.78 40.52
C LYS A 174 -32.72 4.51 40.96
N ARG A 175 -33.25 3.31 40.70
CA ARG A 175 -34.60 2.87 41.13
C ARG A 175 -34.78 2.90 42.65
N LEU A 176 -33.74 2.59 43.43
CA LEU A 176 -33.77 2.68 44.89
C LEU A 176 -33.70 4.13 45.40
N GLN A 177 -32.93 4.99 44.71
CA GLN A 177 -32.83 6.40 45.03
C GLN A 177 -34.15 7.14 44.75
N GLU A 178 -34.80 6.86 43.62
CA GLU A 178 -36.16 7.35 43.31
C GLU A 178 -37.18 6.95 44.39
N LYS A 179 -37.16 5.69 44.85
CA LYS A 179 -38.01 5.21 45.95
C LYS A 179 -37.71 5.92 47.28
N LEU A 180 -36.45 6.24 47.56
CA LEU A 180 -36.06 7.00 48.75
C LEU A 180 -36.58 8.43 48.69
N ASP A 181 -36.47 9.10 47.53
CA ASP A 181 -36.99 10.44 47.32
C ASP A 181 -38.53 10.47 47.34
N GLU A 182 -39.21 9.46 46.79
CA GLU A 182 -40.65 9.27 46.96
C GLU A 182 -41.06 9.14 48.43
N LEU A 183 -40.36 8.31 49.22
CA LEU A 183 -40.63 8.12 50.64
C LEU A 183 -40.38 9.40 51.44
N LYS A 184 -39.30 10.12 51.12
CA LYS A 184 -38.98 11.44 51.69
C LYS A 184 -40.04 12.47 51.36
N ASN A 185 -40.54 12.50 50.13
CA ASN A 185 -41.62 13.39 49.71
C ASN A 185 -42.95 13.03 50.41
N LYS A 186 -43.31 11.74 50.49
CA LYS A 186 -44.48 11.26 51.26
C LYS A 186 -44.37 11.64 52.74
N TRP A 187 -43.18 11.51 53.32
CA TRP A 187 -42.91 11.93 54.70
C TRP A 187 -43.02 13.45 54.89
N LEU A 188 -42.45 14.27 53.99
CA LEU A 188 -42.58 15.73 54.01
C LEU A 188 -44.03 16.20 53.89
N ILE A 189 -44.80 15.58 52.99
CA ILE A 189 -46.24 15.86 52.82
C ILE A 189 -47.02 15.48 54.10
N THR A 190 -46.69 14.34 54.72
CA THR A 190 -47.35 13.90 55.97
C THR A 190 -46.94 14.76 57.18
N ALA A 191 -45.69 15.21 57.24
CA ALA A 191 -45.15 16.09 58.28
C ALA A 191 -45.64 17.55 58.15
N SER A 192 -46.28 17.93 57.03
CA SER A 192 -46.86 19.26 56.83
C SER A 192 -48.16 19.48 57.61
N CYS A 193 -48.72 18.45 58.25
CA CYS A 193 -49.86 18.57 59.16
C CYS A 193 -49.38 18.69 60.62
N SER A 194 -49.46 19.89 61.19
CA SER A 194 -49.16 20.14 62.61
C SER A 194 -50.22 19.55 63.55
N PRO A 195 -49.88 19.24 64.82
CA PRO A 195 -50.51 18.13 65.56
C PRO A 195 -51.51 18.56 66.65
N PRO A 196 -52.34 17.63 67.15
CA PRO A 196 -52.94 17.75 68.47
C PRO A 196 -51.95 17.36 69.59
N ARG A 197 -52.09 18.05 70.71
CA ARG A 197 -51.29 18.03 71.95
C ARG A 197 -50.89 16.65 72.49
N SER A 198 -49.74 16.63 73.16
CA SER A 198 -49.28 15.61 74.12
C SER A 198 -50.33 15.34 75.23
N PRO A 199 -50.21 14.21 75.96
CA PRO A 199 -49.32 14.26 77.12
C PRO A 199 -48.32 13.10 77.23
N SER A 200 -47.31 13.34 78.06
CA SER A 200 -46.26 12.45 78.52
C SER A 200 -46.75 11.08 79.01
N LEU A 201 -45.89 10.05 78.91
CA LEU A 201 -45.52 9.22 80.06
C LEU A 201 -44.25 8.39 79.76
N SER A 202 -43.39 8.25 80.76
CA SER A 202 -42.20 7.41 80.74
C SER A 202 -42.56 5.93 80.86
N PHE A 203 -41.79 5.01 80.28
CA PHE A 203 -40.94 4.03 81.00
C PHE A 203 -40.27 3.01 80.06
N SER A 204 -39.13 2.52 80.52
CA SER A 204 -38.29 1.46 79.94
C SER A 204 -38.99 0.11 79.71
N ARG A 205 -38.61 -0.62 78.63
CA ARG A 205 -37.94 -1.95 78.71
C ARG A 205 -37.76 -2.61 77.31
N THR A 206 -36.61 -3.25 77.12
CA THR A 206 -36.37 -4.36 76.17
C THR A 206 -37.00 -5.67 76.72
N PRO A 207 -37.14 -6.80 75.97
CA PRO A 207 -36.41 -7.18 74.74
C PRO A 207 -37.20 -7.89 73.61
N SER A 208 -36.45 -8.22 72.55
CA SER A 208 -36.67 -9.25 71.49
C SER A 208 -36.89 -10.68 72.09
N PRO A 209 -37.25 -11.78 71.36
CA PRO A 209 -37.22 -11.98 69.90
C PRO A 209 -38.36 -12.82 69.22
N CYS A 210 -38.19 -13.02 67.90
CA CYS A 210 -39.05 -13.69 66.90
C CYS A 210 -39.43 -15.16 67.16
N TRP A 211 -40.60 -15.59 66.65
CA TRP A 211 -40.89 -16.94 66.07
C TRP A 211 -41.97 -16.83 64.96
N ALA A 212 -42.08 -17.83 64.07
CA ALA A 212 -42.82 -17.77 62.80
C ALA A 212 -44.17 -18.54 62.78
N SER A 213 -45.00 -18.25 61.74
CA SER A 213 -46.08 -18.97 60.97
C SER A 213 -46.68 -20.33 61.47
N PRO A 214 -47.79 -20.92 60.91
CA PRO A 214 -48.56 -20.66 59.64
C PRO A 214 -50.12 -20.88 59.81
N PRO A 215 -50.96 -21.55 58.95
CA PRO A 215 -51.23 -21.55 57.48
C PRO A 215 -52.75 -21.40 57.02
N ILE A 216 -53.02 -21.00 55.74
CA ILE A 216 -53.95 -21.58 54.67
C ILE A 216 -55.49 -21.77 54.99
N PRO A 217 -56.53 -21.55 54.10
CA PRO A 217 -56.67 -22.01 52.69
C PRO A 217 -57.42 -21.19 51.58
N VAL A 218 -56.93 -21.33 50.33
CA VAL A 218 -57.58 -21.83 49.06
C VAL A 218 -58.99 -21.34 48.57
N SER A 219 -58.98 -20.46 47.53
CA SER A 219 -59.82 -20.43 46.27
C SER A 219 -61.37 -20.28 46.34
N PRO A 220 -62.17 -20.15 45.24
CA PRO A 220 -61.87 -20.10 43.78
C PRO A 220 -62.67 -19.09 42.85
N LEU A 221 -62.16 -18.90 41.61
CA LEU A 221 -62.85 -18.72 40.29
C LEU A 221 -63.65 -17.44 39.85
N PHE A 222 -63.66 -17.28 38.51
CA PHE A 222 -64.12 -16.19 37.62
C PHE A 222 -65.57 -15.68 37.70
N SER A 223 -65.78 -14.40 37.34
CA SER A 223 -66.77 -14.05 36.30
C SER A 223 -66.59 -12.72 35.56
N ARG A 224 -67.19 -12.69 34.37
CA ARG A 224 -67.07 -11.76 33.23
C ARG A 224 -68.33 -10.90 33.12
N ARG A 225 -68.23 -9.64 32.61
CA ARG A 225 -68.97 -9.08 31.43
C ARG A 225 -69.29 -7.56 31.53
N MET A 226 -69.15 -6.88 30.38
CA MET A 226 -69.74 -5.57 29.97
C MET A 226 -71.30 -5.70 29.75
N PRO A 227 -72.12 -4.70 29.30
CA PRO A 227 -71.81 -3.40 28.62
C PRO A 227 -72.75 -2.19 28.92
N ILE A 228 -72.55 -1.05 28.22
CA ILE A 228 -73.53 -0.24 27.44
C ILE A 228 -72.83 1.06 26.92
N SER A 229 -73.29 1.61 25.79
CA SER A 229 -72.78 2.81 25.05
C SER A 229 -73.95 3.76 24.73
N PRO A 230 -73.83 4.88 23.97
CA PRO A 230 -72.69 5.68 23.50
C PRO A 230 -72.81 7.13 24.09
N PRO A 231 -72.51 8.28 23.43
CA PRO A 231 -71.65 8.64 22.29
C PRO A 231 -70.63 9.78 22.62
N GLY A 232 -70.04 10.41 21.58
CA GLY A 232 -69.29 11.68 21.66
C GLY A 232 -67.86 11.63 21.09
N SER A 233 -67.68 12.03 19.82
CA SER A 233 -66.37 12.22 19.14
C SER A 233 -65.96 13.71 19.13
N PRO A 234 -64.78 14.16 18.64
CA PRO A 234 -63.62 13.47 18.01
C PRO A 234 -62.30 13.72 18.81
N SER A 235 -61.04 13.52 18.37
CA SER A 235 -60.40 13.33 17.05
C SER A 235 -59.04 12.61 17.15
N ARG A 236 -58.60 11.99 16.04
CA ARG A 236 -57.37 11.19 15.87
C ARG A 236 -56.28 11.96 15.08
N PRO A 237 -54.97 11.78 15.36
CA PRO A 237 -53.91 11.97 14.36
C PRO A 237 -53.47 10.63 13.70
N PRO A 238 -52.93 10.65 12.47
CA PRO A 238 -52.67 9.44 11.69
C PRO A 238 -51.33 8.76 12.04
N ARG A 239 -51.28 7.44 11.87
CA ARG A 239 -50.05 6.63 11.85
C ARG A 239 -49.70 6.34 10.39
N PRO A 240 -48.53 6.73 9.86
CA PRO A 240 -48.13 6.38 8.51
C PRO A 240 -47.69 4.91 8.44
N SER A 241 -48.29 4.17 7.52
CA SER A 241 -47.89 2.81 7.14
C SER A 241 -46.99 2.89 5.90
N SER A 242 -45.67 3.00 6.11
CA SER A 242 -44.67 3.14 5.03
C SER A 242 -43.50 2.15 5.15
N GLY A 243 -43.74 0.96 5.72
CA GLY A 243 -42.73 -0.08 5.86
C GLY A 243 -42.44 -0.87 4.57
N SER A 244 -43.43 -1.03 3.68
CA SER A 244 -43.27 -1.85 2.46
C SER A 244 -42.36 -1.17 1.43
N SER A 245 -42.64 0.09 1.09
CA SER A 245 -41.93 0.80 0.02
C SER A 245 -40.44 1.00 0.32
N VAL A 246 -40.07 1.21 1.59
CA VAL A 246 -38.65 1.37 1.98
C VAL A 246 -37.88 0.06 1.77
N LEU A 247 -38.42 -1.06 2.26
CA LEU A 247 -37.81 -2.38 2.06
C LEU A 247 -37.79 -2.80 0.60
N GLU A 248 -38.84 -2.49 -0.17
CA GLU A 248 -38.85 -2.68 -1.63
C GLU A 248 -37.73 -1.88 -2.29
N THR A 249 -37.61 -0.56 -2.03
CA THR A 249 -36.51 0.25 -2.60
C THR A 249 -35.11 -0.23 -2.17
N GLU A 250 -34.96 -0.73 -0.94
CA GLU A 250 -33.69 -1.27 -0.44
C GLU A 250 -33.34 -2.61 -1.12
N THR A 251 -34.30 -3.51 -1.28
CA THR A 251 -34.09 -4.77 -2.01
C THR A 251 -33.76 -4.53 -3.48
N GLU A 252 -34.43 -3.58 -4.15
CA GLU A 252 -34.06 -3.18 -5.50
C GLU A 252 -32.67 -2.50 -5.57
N HIS A 253 -32.29 -1.68 -4.58
CA HIS A 253 -30.96 -1.07 -4.53
C HIS A 253 -29.87 -2.13 -4.36
N LEU A 254 -30.08 -3.11 -3.49
CA LEU A 254 -29.20 -4.27 -3.31
C LEU A 254 -29.14 -5.13 -4.57
N GLN A 255 -30.27 -5.36 -5.24
CA GLN A 255 -30.32 -6.12 -6.50
C GLN A 255 -29.54 -5.42 -7.62
N ARG A 256 -29.75 -4.11 -7.83
CA ARG A 256 -28.96 -3.30 -8.78
C ARG A 256 -27.47 -3.29 -8.41
N SER A 257 -27.13 -3.32 -7.12
CA SER A 257 -25.74 -3.42 -6.65
C SER A 257 -25.13 -4.78 -6.95
N LEU A 258 -25.87 -5.85 -6.76
CA LEU A 258 -25.49 -7.23 -7.08
C LEU A 258 -25.33 -7.44 -8.59
N GLU A 259 -26.20 -6.86 -9.42
CA GLU A 259 -26.08 -6.84 -10.88
C GLU A 259 -24.84 -6.06 -11.35
N ARG A 260 -24.57 -4.88 -10.76
CA ARG A 260 -23.32 -4.13 -11.01
C ARG A 260 -22.08 -4.92 -10.63
N LEU A 261 -22.11 -5.67 -9.53
CA LEU A 261 -21.01 -6.54 -9.11
C LEU A 261 -20.84 -7.75 -10.04
N LYS A 262 -21.92 -8.40 -10.48
CA LYS A 262 -21.89 -9.47 -11.50
C LYS A 262 -21.27 -8.98 -12.80
N ALA A 263 -21.76 -7.87 -13.35
CA ALA A 263 -21.22 -7.27 -14.58
C ALA A 263 -19.77 -6.78 -14.43
N ARG A 264 -19.30 -6.45 -13.22
CA ARG A 264 -17.87 -6.18 -12.96
C ARG A 264 -17.06 -7.47 -12.93
N ASN A 265 -17.59 -8.53 -12.31
CA ASN A 265 -16.94 -9.83 -12.23
C ASN A 265 -16.81 -10.47 -13.62
N GLU A 266 -17.87 -10.49 -14.42
CA GLU A 266 -17.87 -10.95 -15.82
C GLU A 266 -16.81 -10.24 -16.68
N ARG A 267 -16.67 -8.92 -16.55
CA ARG A 267 -15.61 -8.16 -17.24
C ARG A 267 -14.20 -8.56 -16.76
N LEU A 268 -14.03 -8.82 -15.46
CA LEU A 268 -12.76 -9.29 -14.91
C LEU A 268 -12.44 -10.72 -15.38
N THR A 269 -13.41 -11.65 -15.37
CA THR A 269 -13.25 -13.00 -15.92
C THR A 269 -12.87 -12.96 -17.39
N ALA A 270 -13.56 -12.15 -18.21
CA ALA A 270 -13.23 -11.99 -19.62
C ALA A 270 -11.86 -11.32 -19.84
N ALA A 271 -11.40 -10.45 -18.94
CA ALA A 271 -10.04 -9.90 -19.00
C ALA A 271 -8.99 -10.95 -18.61
N LEU A 272 -9.27 -11.78 -17.59
CA LEU A 272 -8.40 -12.87 -17.17
C LEU A 272 -8.25 -13.95 -18.25
N GLU A 273 -9.33 -14.39 -18.90
CA GLU A 273 -9.23 -15.37 -19.99
C GLU A 273 -8.45 -14.81 -21.20
N ARG A 274 -8.58 -13.51 -21.52
CA ARG A 274 -7.71 -12.87 -22.54
C ARG A 274 -6.25 -12.92 -22.13
N ARG A 275 -5.92 -12.43 -20.92
CA ARG A 275 -4.54 -12.44 -20.38
C ARG A 275 -3.95 -13.85 -20.29
N LYS A 276 -4.78 -14.86 -20.00
CA LYS A 276 -4.39 -16.27 -20.01
C LYS A 276 -4.08 -16.74 -21.44
N SER A 277 -4.98 -16.49 -22.40
CA SER A 277 -4.74 -16.85 -23.81
C SER A 277 -3.53 -16.14 -24.42
N GLU A 278 -3.28 -14.89 -24.04
CA GLU A 278 -2.06 -14.13 -24.40
C GLU A 278 -0.81 -14.77 -23.77
N SER A 279 -0.88 -15.16 -22.49
CA SER A 279 0.22 -15.87 -21.80
C SER A 279 0.50 -17.24 -22.40
N GLU A 280 -0.53 -17.98 -22.81
CA GLU A 280 -0.40 -19.28 -23.50
C GLU A 280 0.22 -19.10 -24.89
N GLN A 281 -0.18 -18.06 -25.65
CA GLN A 281 0.45 -17.72 -26.92
C GLN A 281 1.93 -17.35 -26.77
N ILE A 282 2.28 -16.51 -25.78
CA ILE A 282 3.67 -16.15 -25.48
C ILE A 282 4.46 -17.40 -25.04
N SER A 283 3.89 -18.27 -24.20
CA SER A 283 4.54 -19.52 -23.78
C SER A 283 4.79 -20.47 -24.94
N MET A 284 3.85 -20.61 -25.89
CA MET A 284 4.06 -21.39 -27.11
C MET A 284 5.12 -20.76 -28.03
N ALA A 285 5.17 -19.43 -28.14
CA ALA A 285 6.19 -18.74 -28.92
C ALA A 285 7.59 -18.90 -28.31
N LEU A 286 7.71 -18.77 -26.98
CA LEU A 286 8.96 -19.03 -26.25
C LEU A 286 9.41 -20.48 -26.40
N SER A 287 8.53 -21.45 -26.21
CA SER A 287 8.86 -22.88 -26.38
C SER A 287 9.34 -23.21 -27.80
N ARG A 288 8.76 -22.57 -28.83
CA ARG A 288 9.28 -22.66 -30.21
C ARG A 288 10.67 -22.03 -30.31
N HIS A 289 10.86 -20.80 -29.85
CA HIS A 289 12.17 -20.14 -29.90
C HIS A 289 13.26 -20.88 -29.10
N GLU A 290 12.94 -21.53 -27.99
CA GLU A 290 13.84 -22.39 -27.22
C GLU A 290 14.24 -23.66 -28.00
N ALA A 291 13.29 -24.30 -28.68
CA ALA A 291 13.55 -25.41 -29.58
C ALA A 291 14.37 -24.97 -30.81
N ASP A 292 14.05 -23.83 -31.41
CA ASP A 292 14.75 -23.21 -32.54
C ASP A 292 16.20 -22.89 -32.16
N CYS A 293 16.44 -22.27 -31.00
CA CYS A 293 17.77 -21.96 -30.49
C CYS A 293 18.59 -23.23 -30.23
N SER A 294 17.93 -24.28 -29.72
CA SER A 294 18.55 -25.59 -29.45
C SER A 294 18.89 -26.34 -30.75
N ALA A 295 18.02 -26.30 -31.76
CA ALA A 295 18.28 -26.82 -33.10
C ALA A 295 19.44 -26.08 -33.78
N LEU A 296 19.48 -24.75 -33.67
CA LEU A 296 20.60 -23.94 -34.17
C LEU A 296 21.91 -24.26 -33.45
N HIS A 297 21.91 -24.44 -32.13
CA HIS A 297 23.11 -24.87 -31.39
C HIS A 297 23.60 -26.25 -31.85
N MET A 298 22.71 -27.25 -31.95
CA MET A 298 23.11 -28.58 -32.46
C MET A 298 23.64 -28.51 -33.90
N ALA A 299 23.03 -27.68 -34.76
CA ALA A 299 23.50 -27.47 -36.12
C ALA A 299 24.90 -26.82 -36.14
N LEU A 300 25.18 -25.88 -35.23
CA LEU A 300 26.51 -25.27 -35.07
C LEU A 300 27.54 -26.28 -34.56
N THR A 301 27.25 -27.07 -33.52
CA THR A 301 28.19 -28.08 -33.01
C THR A 301 28.52 -29.14 -34.08
N TYR A 302 27.54 -29.56 -34.89
CA TYR A 302 27.82 -30.44 -36.03
C TYR A 302 28.66 -29.76 -37.13
N CYS A 303 28.61 -28.43 -37.27
CA CYS A 303 29.50 -27.70 -38.19
C CYS A 303 30.92 -27.61 -37.63
N GLU A 304 31.08 -27.31 -36.34
CA GLU A 304 32.36 -27.28 -35.64
C GLU A 304 33.05 -28.66 -35.70
N GLU A 305 32.34 -29.75 -35.38
CA GLU A 305 32.86 -31.11 -35.52
C GLU A 305 33.19 -31.49 -36.97
N CYS A 306 32.45 -30.97 -37.95
CA CYS A 306 32.80 -31.13 -39.37
C CYS A 306 34.10 -30.40 -39.70
N GLU A 307 34.29 -29.18 -39.21
CA GLU A 307 35.51 -28.38 -39.42
C GLU A 307 36.74 -29.03 -38.78
N GLU A 308 36.60 -29.56 -37.57
CA GLU A 308 37.62 -30.40 -36.93
C GLU A 308 37.97 -31.62 -37.77
N ALA A 309 36.97 -32.36 -38.26
CA ALA A 309 37.21 -33.56 -39.07
C ALA A 309 37.86 -33.21 -40.43
N TYR A 310 37.51 -32.08 -41.04
CA TYR A 310 38.20 -31.55 -42.23
C TYR A 310 39.64 -31.12 -41.92
N SER A 311 39.89 -30.53 -40.76
CA SER A 311 41.24 -30.15 -40.29
C SER A 311 42.11 -31.38 -40.04
N GLN A 312 41.54 -32.43 -39.44
CA GLN A 312 42.19 -33.74 -39.28
C GLN A 312 42.52 -34.38 -40.64
N LEU A 313 41.61 -34.30 -41.62
CA LEU A 313 41.86 -34.79 -42.97
C LEU A 313 43.00 -34.03 -43.66
N LEU A 314 43.00 -32.69 -43.56
CA LEU A 314 44.05 -31.82 -44.13
C LEU A 314 45.43 -32.12 -43.51
N THR A 315 45.52 -32.20 -42.18
CA THR A 315 46.79 -32.48 -41.49
C THR A 315 47.39 -33.85 -41.87
N LEU A 316 46.58 -34.88 -42.08
CA LEU A 316 47.04 -36.15 -42.64
C LEU A 316 47.56 -36.00 -44.08
N TYR A 317 46.84 -35.32 -44.97
CA TYR A 317 47.33 -35.09 -46.34
C TYR A 317 48.64 -34.29 -46.36
N GLU A 318 48.79 -33.31 -45.48
CA GLU A 318 50.04 -32.57 -45.34
C GLU A 318 51.18 -33.43 -44.77
N SER A 319 50.93 -34.31 -43.79
CA SER A 319 51.97 -35.21 -43.28
C SER A 319 52.44 -36.17 -44.37
N ARG A 320 51.52 -36.80 -45.11
CA ARG A 320 51.85 -37.67 -46.26
C ARG A 320 52.58 -36.91 -47.36
N LYS A 321 52.23 -35.64 -47.60
CA LYS A 321 52.96 -34.79 -48.56
C LYS A 321 54.38 -34.47 -48.09
N ARG A 322 54.60 -34.23 -46.79
CA ARG A 322 55.93 -34.03 -46.20
C ARG A 322 56.78 -35.31 -46.28
N GLU A 323 56.21 -36.46 -45.95
CA GLU A 323 56.86 -37.78 -46.09
C GLU A 323 57.26 -38.06 -47.54
N ASN A 324 56.34 -37.83 -48.50
CA ASN A 324 56.60 -38.01 -49.94
C ASN A 324 57.60 -37.00 -50.54
N ALA A 325 57.87 -35.87 -49.87
CA ALA A 325 58.80 -34.84 -50.35
C ALA A 325 60.26 -35.06 -49.90
N VAL A 326 60.52 -36.04 -49.03
CA VAL A 326 61.85 -36.35 -48.48
C VAL A 326 62.66 -37.31 -49.37
N LEU A 327 62.07 -37.80 -50.47
CA LEU A 327 62.70 -38.57 -51.55
C LEU A 327 62.19 -38.00 -52.90
N PRO A 328 62.96 -37.91 -54.02
CA PRO A 328 64.26 -38.58 -54.30
C PRO A 328 65.42 -37.73 -54.94
N GLU A 329 66.67 -38.23 -54.83
CA GLU A 329 67.79 -38.20 -55.84
C GLU A 329 68.68 -36.89 -56.03
N PRO A 330 69.84 -36.88 -56.74
CA PRO A 330 71.15 -37.42 -56.29
C PRO A 330 72.45 -36.58 -56.63
N PHE A 331 73.64 -37.09 -56.22
CA PHE A 331 75.05 -36.72 -56.60
C PHE A 331 75.66 -35.42 -55.99
N THR A 332 76.53 -35.49 -54.96
CA THR A 332 78.04 -35.65 -54.94
C THR A 332 78.83 -34.31 -55.13
N PRO A 333 80.16 -34.19 -54.85
CA PRO A 333 80.58 -33.54 -53.60
C PRO A 333 81.62 -32.41 -53.76
N GLU A 334 81.61 -31.40 -52.88
CA GLU A 334 82.79 -30.53 -52.74
C GLU A 334 83.01 -29.97 -51.32
N ARG A 335 84.20 -29.39 -51.11
CA ARG A 335 84.96 -29.40 -49.85
C ARG A 335 85.23 -27.99 -49.34
N THR A 336 85.42 -27.83 -48.02
CA THR A 336 86.46 -27.01 -47.33
C THR A 336 85.96 -26.11 -46.17
N GLY A 337 86.39 -26.42 -44.93
CA GLY A 337 86.58 -25.49 -43.79
C GLY A 337 85.31 -24.89 -43.12
N SER A 338 85.35 -24.37 -41.89
CA SER A 338 86.36 -24.46 -40.81
C SER A 338 85.77 -23.95 -39.47
N MET A 339 86.17 -24.57 -38.34
CA MET A 339 86.18 -24.06 -36.95
C MET A 339 84.89 -23.60 -36.21
N ASN A 340 84.62 -24.27 -35.07
CA ASN A 340 84.45 -23.77 -33.67
C ASN A 340 83.51 -22.55 -33.41
N ALA A 341 82.64 -22.49 -32.39
CA ALA A 341 82.81 -22.87 -30.98
C ALA A 341 81.52 -22.71 -30.14
N ALA A 342 81.50 -23.30 -28.93
CA ALA A 342 80.76 -22.94 -27.69
C ALA A 342 79.19 -22.85 -27.70
N ASN A 343 78.47 -23.64 -26.87
CA ASN A 343 78.14 -23.46 -25.42
C ASN A 343 77.12 -22.30 -25.17
N GLU A 344 76.00 -22.42 -24.44
CA GLU A 344 75.50 -23.43 -23.48
C GLU A 344 73.95 -23.61 -23.47
N GLU A 345 73.54 -24.79 -22.98
CA GLU A 345 72.35 -25.10 -22.15
C GLU A 345 70.93 -24.56 -22.45
N SER A 346 70.03 -25.50 -22.78
CA SER A 346 68.95 -25.88 -21.85
C SER A 346 68.47 -27.31 -22.09
N SER A 347 68.15 -28.03 -21.02
CA SER A 347 67.83 -29.46 -21.06
C SER A 347 66.34 -29.74 -21.27
N CYS A 348 66.00 -30.60 -22.23
CA CYS A 348 65.03 -31.67 -21.98
C CYS A 348 65.17 -32.79 -23.03
N THR A 349 65.21 -34.04 -22.55
CA THR A 349 65.56 -35.23 -23.31
C THR A 349 64.42 -35.79 -24.17
N ALA A 350 64.76 -36.09 -25.43
CA ALA A 350 64.32 -37.22 -26.25
C ALA A 350 62.85 -37.70 -26.19
N LEU A 351 62.17 -37.67 -27.35
CA LEU A 351 61.81 -38.90 -28.10
C LEU A 351 61.23 -38.54 -29.49
N THR A 352 62.12 -38.28 -30.46
CA THR A 352 61.75 -38.21 -31.88
C THR A 352 61.66 -39.63 -32.43
N THR A 353 60.57 -40.34 -32.17
CA THR A 353 60.28 -41.62 -32.84
C THR A 353 59.47 -41.33 -34.10
N GLN A 354 60.12 -41.43 -35.25
CA GLN A 354 59.47 -41.28 -36.55
C GLN A 354 58.55 -42.48 -36.82
N ASN A 355 57.25 -42.31 -36.57
CA ASN A 355 56.23 -43.21 -37.10
C ASN A 355 55.90 -42.80 -38.54
N SER A 356 56.68 -43.30 -39.50
CA SER A 356 56.28 -43.27 -40.91
C SER A 356 54.97 -44.05 -41.07
N LEU A 357 53.88 -43.37 -41.41
CA LEU A 357 52.57 -44.01 -41.54
C LEU A 357 52.59 -44.99 -42.72
N SER A 358 52.19 -46.24 -42.50
CA SER A 358 52.05 -47.19 -43.60
C SER A 358 50.95 -46.72 -44.57
N VAL A 359 51.08 -47.07 -45.86
CA VAL A 359 50.12 -46.64 -46.90
C VAL A 359 48.71 -47.11 -46.57
N GLU A 360 48.59 -48.33 -46.03
CA GLU A 360 47.32 -48.93 -45.60
C GLU A 360 46.72 -48.18 -44.40
N GLU A 361 47.51 -47.83 -43.39
CA GLU A 361 47.03 -47.01 -42.27
C GLU A 361 46.59 -45.60 -42.68
N PHE A 362 47.30 -44.98 -43.62
CA PHE A 362 46.89 -43.68 -44.15
C PHE A 362 45.52 -43.76 -44.83
N GLU A 363 45.32 -44.78 -45.67
CA GLU A 363 44.06 -44.98 -46.37
C GLU A 363 42.92 -45.29 -45.38
N GLU A 364 43.18 -46.11 -44.36
CA GLU A 364 42.17 -46.43 -43.35
C GLU A 364 41.80 -45.21 -42.50
N LYS A 365 42.79 -44.44 -42.00
CA LYS A 365 42.55 -43.18 -41.27
C LYS A 365 41.78 -42.17 -42.13
N THR A 366 42.10 -42.09 -43.42
CA THR A 366 41.38 -41.26 -44.41
C THR A 366 39.92 -41.71 -44.57
N ARG A 367 39.67 -43.02 -44.74
CA ARG A 367 38.30 -43.59 -44.85
C ARG A 367 37.49 -43.33 -43.58
N VAL A 368 38.05 -43.54 -42.39
CA VAL A 368 37.39 -43.30 -41.10
C VAL A 368 36.97 -41.84 -40.94
N ILE A 369 37.85 -40.89 -41.28
CA ILE A 369 37.53 -39.45 -41.20
C ILE A 369 36.47 -39.06 -42.24
N GLN A 370 36.56 -39.56 -43.47
CA GLN A 370 35.54 -39.34 -44.50
C GLN A 370 34.17 -39.91 -44.08
N GLN A 371 34.14 -41.08 -43.43
CA GLN A 371 32.92 -41.67 -42.88
C GLN A 371 32.37 -40.85 -41.70
N ARG A 372 33.24 -40.29 -40.83
CA ARG A 372 32.83 -39.34 -39.76
C ARG A 372 32.19 -38.09 -40.37
N ILE A 373 32.81 -37.47 -41.37
CA ILE A 373 32.26 -36.30 -42.10
C ILE A 373 30.92 -36.65 -42.75
N GLY A 374 30.77 -37.85 -43.33
CA GLY A 374 29.51 -38.34 -43.88
C GLY A 374 28.40 -38.40 -42.84
N ARG A 375 28.67 -39.02 -41.68
CA ARG A 375 27.72 -39.08 -40.53
C ARG A 375 27.35 -37.69 -40.02
N LEU A 376 28.32 -36.84 -39.69
CA LEU A 376 28.06 -35.49 -39.18
C LEU A 376 27.21 -34.62 -40.14
N LYS A 377 27.40 -34.77 -41.46
CA LYS A 377 26.55 -34.11 -42.45
C LYS A 377 25.12 -34.66 -42.48
N GLN A 378 24.96 -35.97 -42.32
CA GLN A 378 23.66 -36.62 -42.22
C GLN A 378 22.94 -36.19 -40.93
N ASP A 379 23.62 -36.23 -39.79
CA ASP A 379 23.08 -35.81 -38.49
C ASP A 379 22.67 -34.32 -38.52
N ARG A 380 23.51 -33.45 -39.09
CA ARG A 380 23.15 -32.03 -39.34
C ARG A 380 21.93 -31.88 -40.24
N SER A 381 21.73 -32.75 -41.23
CA SER A 381 20.54 -32.71 -42.09
C SER A 381 19.27 -33.24 -41.41
N ALA A 382 19.40 -34.02 -40.33
CA ALA A 382 18.28 -34.46 -39.50
C ALA A 382 17.86 -33.42 -38.45
N VAL A 383 18.73 -32.45 -38.12
CA VAL A 383 18.36 -31.28 -37.31
C VAL A 383 17.45 -30.37 -38.12
N CYS A 384 16.20 -30.24 -37.68
CA CYS A 384 15.23 -29.30 -38.24
C CYS A 384 15.61 -27.84 -37.89
N ILE A 385 16.51 -27.25 -38.67
CA ILE A 385 16.79 -25.81 -38.62
C ILE A 385 15.54 -25.06 -39.13
N PRO A 386 14.98 -24.11 -38.37
CA PRO A 386 13.89 -23.28 -38.85
C PRO A 386 14.32 -22.53 -40.10
N GLN A 387 13.67 -22.80 -41.24
CA GLN A 387 13.80 -21.90 -42.37
C GLN A 387 13.17 -20.57 -41.99
N GLU A 388 13.91 -19.49 -42.27
CA GLU A 388 13.44 -18.11 -42.13
C GLU A 388 12.37 -17.84 -43.20
N THR A 389 11.19 -18.38 -42.94
CA THR A 389 10.02 -18.25 -43.81
C THR A 389 9.62 -16.79 -43.82
N ARG A 390 9.94 -16.12 -44.93
CA ARG A 390 9.42 -14.79 -45.23
C ARG A 390 7.92 -14.78 -44.99
N THR A 391 7.50 -13.75 -44.25
CA THR A 391 6.18 -13.62 -43.63
C THR A 391 5.04 -13.98 -44.58
N GLY A 392 4.36 -15.09 -44.29
CA GLY A 392 3.02 -15.36 -44.80
C GLY A 392 2.89 -16.31 -45.99
N GLU A 393 3.17 -17.61 -45.80
CA GLU A 393 2.49 -18.66 -46.57
C GLU A 393 2.29 -19.93 -45.74
N GLY A 394 1.06 -20.12 -45.23
CA GLY A 394 0.70 -21.22 -44.35
C GLY A 394 -0.81 -21.37 -44.28
N LYS A 395 -1.38 -22.12 -45.24
CA LYS A 395 -2.82 -22.39 -45.30
C LYS A 395 -3.24 -23.26 -44.12
N LEU A 396 -3.85 -22.67 -43.11
CA LEU A 396 -4.60 -23.43 -42.10
C LEU A 396 -5.95 -23.85 -42.69
N SER A 397 -6.23 -25.14 -42.55
CA SER A 397 -7.46 -25.81 -43.01
C SER A 397 -8.73 -25.14 -42.45
N PRO A 398 -9.86 -25.12 -43.20
CA PRO A 398 -11.13 -24.67 -42.66
C PRO A 398 -11.69 -25.61 -41.57
N ASP A 399 -12.69 -25.08 -40.86
CA ASP A 399 -13.45 -25.69 -39.74
C ASP A 399 -12.65 -25.88 -38.43
N THR A 400 -12.86 -25.08 -37.39
CA THR A 400 -14.18 -24.96 -36.72
C THR A 400 -14.34 -23.65 -35.91
N GLY A 401 -15.56 -23.08 -35.89
CA GLY A 401 -16.11 -22.42 -34.70
C GLY A 401 -15.65 -20.99 -34.30
N THR A 402 -16.13 -19.98 -35.02
CA THR A 402 -16.56 -18.67 -34.45
C THR A 402 -15.55 -17.82 -33.65
N LEU A 403 -14.66 -17.19 -34.41
CA LEU A 403 -14.14 -15.82 -34.25
C LEU A 403 -14.77 -14.90 -33.18
N ALA A 404 -13.99 -14.52 -32.17
CA ALA A 404 -14.01 -13.17 -31.56
C ALA A 404 -12.69 -12.85 -30.85
N GLY A 405 -11.69 -12.28 -31.55
CA GLY A 405 -10.48 -11.77 -30.88
C GLY A 405 -9.14 -11.73 -31.63
N ALA A 406 -9.04 -12.27 -32.85
CA ALA A 406 -7.75 -12.39 -33.56
C ALA A 406 -7.64 -11.59 -34.87
N ARG A 407 -8.36 -10.46 -35.00
CA ARG A 407 -8.22 -9.51 -36.14
C ARG A 407 -7.54 -8.20 -35.71
N ARG A 408 -6.27 -8.27 -35.27
CA ARG A 408 -5.46 -7.05 -35.05
C ARG A 408 -4.03 -7.07 -35.61
N LEU A 409 -3.51 -8.20 -36.11
CA LEU A 409 -2.13 -8.30 -36.62
C LEU A 409 -1.99 -9.02 -37.99
N SER A 410 -3.02 -8.97 -38.83
CA SER A 410 -2.99 -9.56 -40.18
C SER A 410 -3.27 -8.56 -41.32
N PHE A 411 -3.10 -7.26 -41.05
CA PHE A 411 -3.27 -6.19 -42.04
C PHE A 411 -1.95 -5.52 -42.48
N LEU A 412 -0.79 -6.04 -42.06
CA LEU A 412 0.53 -5.61 -42.56
C LEU A 412 0.97 -6.40 -43.81
N SER A 413 0.02 -6.62 -44.72
CA SER A 413 0.28 -6.99 -46.11
C SER A 413 -0.55 -6.10 -47.05
N SER A 414 -0.58 -4.80 -46.69
CA SER A 414 -1.01 -3.68 -47.53
C SER A 414 0.25 -2.84 -47.73
N ASN A 415 0.79 -2.78 -48.95
CA ASN A 415 2.05 -2.09 -49.26
C ASN A 415 1.90 -0.55 -49.26
N ASN A 416 1.29 0.01 -48.21
CA ASN A 416 0.79 1.38 -48.17
C ASN A 416 1.37 2.10 -46.93
N PRO A 417 2.57 2.73 -47.04
CA PRO A 417 3.30 3.28 -45.88
C PRO A 417 2.57 4.43 -45.17
N LYS A 418 1.49 4.96 -45.76
CA LYS A 418 0.59 5.95 -45.14
C LYS A 418 -0.30 5.33 -44.06
N GLU A 419 -0.69 4.08 -44.24
CA GLU A 419 -1.60 3.35 -43.35
C GLU A 419 -0.85 2.83 -42.11
N GLU A 420 0.35 2.30 -42.31
CA GLU A 420 1.30 1.95 -41.24
C GLU A 420 1.68 3.18 -40.40
N LYS A 421 1.99 4.31 -41.06
CA LYS A 421 2.26 5.59 -40.37
C LYS A 421 1.05 6.07 -39.56
N ALA A 422 -0.17 5.85 -40.03
CA ALA A 422 -1.38 6.17 -39.28
C ALA A 422 -1.55 5.25 -38.06
N ALA A 423 -1.31 3.94 -38.20
CA ALA A 423 -1.35 2.98 -37.09
C ALA A 423 -0.33 3.33 -35.99
N LEU A 424 0.92 3.58 -36.36
CA LEU A 424 1.99 3.99 -35.43
C LEU A 424 1.67 5.30 -34.70
N LEU A 425 0.99 6.25 -35.36
CA LEU A 425 0.55 7.48 -34.71
C LEU A 425 -0.57 7.23 -33.68
N HIS A 426 -1.50 6.32 -33.94
CA HIS A 426 -2.53 5.94 -32.97
C HIS A 426 -1.93 5.19 -31.77
N GLU A 427 -0.99 4.26 -32.00
CA GLU A 427 -0.28 3.58 -30.91
C GLU A 427 0.52 4.56 -30.06
N LEU A 428 1.18 5.54 -30.66
CA LEU A 428 1.96 6.55 -29.94
C LEU A 428 1.06 7.53 -29.15
N VAL A 429 -0.18 7.77 -29.59
CA VAL A 429 -1.21 8.49 -28.83
C VAL A 429 -1.69 7.65 -27.64
N ASN A 430 -2.02 6.38 -27.86
CA ASN A 430 -2.45 5.46 -26.78
C ASN A 430 -1.36 5.34 -25.70
N VAL A 431 -0.10 5.07 -26.08
CA VAL A 431 1.04 5.00 -25.13
C VAL A 431 1.25 6.33 -24.40
N ARG A 432 0.99 7.47 -25.05
CA ARG A 432 1.04 8.79 -24.38
C ARG A 432 -0.07 8.94 -23.34
N GLU A 433 -1.27 8.44 -23.62
CA GLU A 433 -2.43 8.45 -22.73
C GLU A 433 -2.24 7.50 -21.54
N GLU A 434 -1.88 6.23 -21.78
CA GLU A 434 -1.51 5.26 -20.74
C GLU A 434 -0.40 5.80 -19.82
N MET A 435 0.63 6.43 -20.40
CA MET A 435 1.69 7.06 -19.61
C MET A 435 1.19 8.28 -18.80
N SER A 436 0.07 8.92 -19.19
CA SER A 436 -0.58 9.96 -18.39
C SER A 436 -1.30 9.35 -17.20
N GLU A 437 -2.09 8.31 -17.42
CA GLU A 437 -2.80 7.57 -16.38
C GLU A 437 -1.82 7.01 -15.34
N LEU A 438 -0.71 6.42 -15.78
CA LEU A 438 0.36 5.96 -14.89
C LEU A 438 0.98 7.12 -14.08
N ARG A 439 1.19 8.30 -14.68
CA ARG A 439 1.70 9.49 -13.95
C ARG A 439 0.70 10.01 -12.93
N GLU A 440 -0.60 9.89 -13.18
CA GLU A 440 -1.65 10.26 -12.23
C GLU A 440 -1.77 9.25 -11.10
N LEU A 441 -1.74 7.95 -11.43
CA LEU A 441 -1.74 6.86 -10.45
C LEU A 441 -0.52 6.94 -9.52
N ILE A 442 0.68 7.20 -10.05
CA ILE A 442 1.90 7.42 -9.25
C ILE A 442 1.71 8.60 -8.28
N ARG A 443 1.18 9.74 -8.74
CA ARG A 443 0.91 10.91 -7.87
C ARG A 443 -0.12 10.60 -6.79
N LEU A 444 -1.14 9.80 -7.11
CA LEU A 444 -2.15 9.38 -6.14
C LEU A 444 -1.56 8.43 -5.09
N LYS A 445 -0.76 7.45 -5.50
CA LYS A 445 -0.03 6.55 -4.60
C LYS A 445 1.03 7.27 -3.75
N GLU A 446 1.67 8.30 -4.27
CA GLU A 446 2.54 9.17 -3.49
C GLU A 446 1.77 9.97 -2.42
N LYS A 447 0.55 10.43 -2.71
CA LYS A 447 -0.31 11.10 -1.72
C LYS A 447 -0.72 10.13 -0.61
N GLU A 448 -1.19 8.93 -0.99
CA GLU A 448 -1.54 7.86 -0.03
C GLU A 448 -0.35 7.51 0.88
N ARG A 449 0.85 7.31 0.31
CA ARG A 449 2.08 7.08 1.08
C ARG A 449 2.33 8.18 2.11
N ARG A 450 2.26 9.45 1.70
CA ARG A 450 2.50 10.59 2.60
C ARG A 450 1.47 10.65 3.73
N SER A 451 0.19 10.37 3.47
CA SER A 451 -0.83 10.30 4.54
C SER A 451 -0.57 9.16 5.54
N LEU A 452 -0.12 7.99 5.05
CA LEU A 452 0.25 6.86 5.91
C LEU A 452 1.51 7.17 6.73
N GLU A 453 2.48 7.86 6.16
CA GLU A 453 3.70 8.33 6.87
C GLU A 453 3.35 9.31 7.99
N PHE A 454 2.48 10.30 7.73
CA PHE A 454 2.00 11.20 8.78
C PHE A 454 1.25 10.46 9.90
N SER A 455 0.37 9.50 9.54
CA SER A 455 -0.36 8.69 10.52
C SER A 455 0.57 7.82 11.37
N LEU A 456 1.59 7.22 10.75
CA LEU A 456 2.60 6.40 11.44
C LEU A 456 3.48 7.24 12.38
N VAL A 457 3.87 8.45 11.98
CA VAL A 457 4.57 9.39 12.88
C VAL A 457 3.66 9.81 14.03
N ALA A 458 2.40 10.13 13.77
CA ALA A 458 1.42 10.46 14.82
C ALA A 458 1.26 9.31 15.82
N HIS A 459 1.10 8.06 15.36
CA HIS A 459 1.02 6.89 16.25
C HIS A 459 2.30 6.67 17.07
N ARG A 460 3.50 6.92 16.50
CA ARG A 460 4.75 6.89 17.27
C ARG A 460 4.78 7.93 18.37
N CYS A 461 4.35 9.17 18.09
CA CYS A 461 4.24 10.23 19.10
C CYS A 461 3.22 9.91 20.20
N HIS A 462 2.08 9.31 19.85
CA HIS A 462 1.11 8.82 20.84
C HIS A 462 1.69 7.67 21.68
N GLY A 463 2.44 6.76 21.07
CA GLY A 463 3.14 5.68 21.77
C GLY A 463 4.20 6.18 22.75
N SER A 464 5.02 7.17 22.36
CA SER A 464 6.02 7.77 23.25
C SER A 464 5.38 8.58 24.37
N ALA A 465 4.30 9.32 24.09
CA ALA A 465 3.52 10.02 25.13
C ALA A 465 2.87 9.02 26.11
N GLY A 466 2.29 7.92 25.61
CA GLY A 466 1.74 6.84 26.43
C GLY A 466 2.78 6.17 27.31
N ALA A 467 3.99 5.93 26.78
CA ALA A 467 5.11 5.40 27.55
C ALA A 467 5.57 6.36 28.65
N ALA A 468 5.69 7.65 28.36
CA ALA A 468 6.05 8.69 29.32
C ALA A 468 4.99 8.85 30.43
N MET A 469 3.69 8.85 30.10
CA MET A 469 2.62 8.86 31.10
C MET A 469 2.65 7.60 31.98
N ALA A 470 2.84 6.42 31.40
CA ALA A 470 2.95 5.17 32.15
C ALA A 470 4.20 5.14 33.04
N GLN A 471 5.29 5.83 32.67
CA GLN A 471 6.47 6.00 33.50
C GLN A 471 6.22 6.97 34.66
N SER A 472 5.62 8.14 34.39
CA SER A 472 5.23 9.11 35.44
C SER A 472 4.32 8.46 36.50
N LEU A 473 3.36 7.63 36.08
CA LEU A 473 2.49 6.89 37.00
C LEU A 473 3.23 5.83 37.81
N ARG A 474 4.29 5.21 37.29
CA ARG A 474 5.15 4.30 38.06
C ARG A 474 5.98 5.06 39.09
N GLU A 475 6.60 6.16 38.68
CA GLU A 475 7.36 7.05 39.56
C GLU A 475 6.48 7.60 40.70
N GLU A 476 5.24 8.02 40.42
CA GLU A 476 4.27 8.43 41.45
C GLU A 476 3.86 7.30 42.41
N LEU A 477 3.75 6.06 41.93
CA LEU A 477 3.43 4.90 42.78
C LEU A 477 4.62 4.51 43.67
N GLU A 478 5.85 4.60 43.14
CA GLU A 478 7.09 4.40 43.89
C GLU A 478 7.27 5.48 44.96
N ASP A 479 7.05 6.76 44.64
CA ASP A 479 7.07 7.87 45.60
C ASP A 479 6.02 7.68 46.71
N ARG A 480 4.80 7.24 46.37
CA ARG A 480 3.75 6.92 47.36
C ARG A 480 4.15 5.75 48.25
N GLY A 481 4.73 4.69 47.68
CA GLY A 481 5.26 3.56 48.44
C GLY A 481 6.37 3.99 49.41
N ALA A 482 7.29 4.85 48.95
CA ALA A 482 8.37 5.39 49.78
C ALA A 482 7.89 6.37 50.87
N GLU A 483 6.77 7.08 50.65
CA GLU A 483 6.11 7.90 51.68
C GLU A 483 5.39 7.01 52.71
N GLN A 484 4.70 5.95 52.28
CA GLN A 484 4.05 4.98 53.17
C GLN A 484 5.06 4.21 54.02
N GLN A 485 6.16 3.72 53.44
CA GLN A 485 7.25 3.08 54.19
C GLN A 485 7.88 4.03 55.23
N ARG A 486 8.05 5.31 54.91
CA ARG A 486 8.51 6.31 55.90
C ARG A 486 7.50 6.50 57.03
N ILE A 487 6.21 6.59 56.72
CA ILE A 487 5.14 6.70 57.73
C ILE A 487 5.09 5.45 58.64
N GLU A 488 5.27 4.26 58.08
CA GLU A 488 5.31 3.00 58.82
C GLU A 488 6.57 2.89 59.69
N GLN A 489 7.73 3.32 59.19
CA GLN A 489 8.95 3.42 59.98
C GLN A 489 8.79 4.43 61.14
N TYR A 490 8.20 5.60 60.89
CA TYR A 490 7.89 6.57 61.95
C TYR A 490 6.90 6.00 62.99
N ARG A 491 5.93 5.17 62.57
CA ARG A 491 5.00 4.49 63.49
C ARG A 491 5.74 3.44 64.33
N ALA A 492 6.59 2.61 63.72
CA ALA A 492 7.39 1.62 64.43
C ALA A 492 8.37 2.27 65.42
N MET A 493 8.97 3.42 65.08
CA MET A 493 9.83 4.20 65.99
C MET A 493 9.05 4.88 67.13
N LEU A 494 7.75 5.13 66.97
CA LEU A 494 6.86 5.57 68.06
C LEU A 494 6.46 4.41 68.97
N GLU A 495 6.26 3.22 68.40
CA GLU A 495 5.92 1.98 69.13
C GLU A 495 7.14 1.39 69.89
N SER A 496 8.37 1.58 69.41
CA SER A 496 9.60 1.13 70.07
C SER A 496 10.02 1.96 71.29
N GLY A 497 9.41 3.14 71.50
CA GLY A 497 9.67 4.01 72.66
C GLY A 497 11.01 4.77 72.63
N GLU A 498 11.79 4.70 71.55
CA GLU A 498 13.11 5.33 71.45
C GLU A 498 13.07 6.86 71.21
N LEU A 499 11.89 7.43 70.95
CA LEU A 499 11.69 8.87 70.77
C LEU A 499 11.10 9.52 72.02
N ASN A 500 11.96 10.13 72.84
CA ASN A 500 11.54 11.23 73.70
C ASN A 500 10.76 12.26 72.87
N PRO A 501 9.57 12.73 73.31
CA PRO A 501 8.70 13.57 72.50
C PRO A 501 9.24 15.00 72.38
N GLY A 502 10.21 15.19 71.49
CA GLY A 502 10.57 16.52 70.99
C GLY A 502 9.36 17.20 70.35
N PRO A 503 9.21 18.54 70.47
CA PRO A 503 7.98 19.21 70.11
C PRO A 503 7.64 18.97 68.64
N ARG A 504 6.43 18.44 68.39
CA ARG A 504 5.84 18.05 67.09
C ARG A 504 6.16 19.02 65.93
N ASN A 505 6.29 20.30 66.24
CA ASN A 505 6.70 21.38 65.34
C ASN A 505 8.05 21.13 64.64
N HIS A 506 9.03 20.49 65.29
CA HIS A 506 10.35 20.18 64.69
C HIS A 506 10.32 19.04 63.67
N ALA A 507 9.31 18.17 63.67
CA ALA A 507 9.09 17.22 62.57
C ALA A 507 8.46 17.96 61.38
N ILE A 508 7.36 18.68 61.62
CA ILE A 508 6.63 19.45 60.60
C ILE A 508 7.55 20.45 59.88
N MET A 509 8.44 21.15 60.58
CA MET A 509 9.40 22.07 59.96
C MET A 509 10.40 21.37 59.05
N ARG A 510 10.86 20.16 59.39
CA ARG A 510 11.75 19.36 58.52
C ARG A 510 11.02 18.86 57.29
N ASP A 511 9.77 18.42 57.44
CA ASP A 511 8.95 17.95 56.33
C ASP A 511 8.64 19.09 55.35
N LEU A 512 8.26 20.27 55.86
CA LEU A 512 8.07 21.47 55.04
C LEU A 512 9.35 21.89 54.31
N GLN A 513 10.51 21.78 54.95
CA GLN A 513 11.80 22.09 54.33
C GLN A 513 12.17 21.06 53.23
N ALA A 514 11.87 19.78 53.44
CA ALA A 514 12.04 18.74 52.42
C ALA A 514 11.07 18.94 51.23
N VAL A 515 9.82 19.33 51.48
CA VAL A 515 8.85 19.66 50.42
C VAL A 515 9.31 20.88 49.62
N LEU A 516 9.81 21.94 50.26
CA LEU A 516 10.38 23.11 49.57
C LEU A 516 11.59 22.74 48.70
N GLN A 517 12.47 21.85 49.18
CA GLN A 517 13.60 21.37 48.39
C GLN A 517 13.15 20.52 47.18
N ARG A 518 12.14 19.66 47.36
CA ARG A 518 11.49 18.90 46.27
C ARG A 518 10.82 19.82 45.25
N GLU A 519 10.15 20.87 45.69
CA GLU A 519 9.56 21.88 44.80
C GLU A 519 10.64 22.62 43.99
N GLN A 520 11.76 22.97 44.62
CA GLN A 520 12.89 23.62 43.95
C GLN A 520 13.65 22.70 42.97
N THR A 521 13.74 21.39 43.22
CA THR A 521 14.28 20.44 42.24
C THR A 521 13.30 20.20 41.08
N LEU A 522 12.01 20.09 41.36
CA LEU A 522 10.96 19.99 40.32
C LEU A 522 10.96 21.24 39.42
N LYS A 523 10.95 22.45 39.99
CA LYS A 523 11.05 23.70 39.21
C LYS A 523 12.26 23.73 38.29
N ARG A 524 13.45 23.32 38.78
CA ARG A 524 14.67 23.21 37.95
C ARG A 524 14.53 22.17 36.84
N ARG A 525 13.93 21.01 37.12
CA ARG A 525 13.64 19.98 36.10
C ARG A 525 12.66 20.51 35.05
N THR A 526 11.59 21.21 35.43
CA THR A 526 10.62 21.81 34.50
C THR A 526 11.26 22.87 33.60
N ILE A 527 12.17 23.70 34.12
CA ILE A 527 12.92 24.67 33.33
C ILE A 527 13.84 23.96 32.33
N SER A 528 14.63 22.98 32.78
CA SER A 528 15.53 22.22 31.90
C SER A 528 14.78 21.42 30.82
N LEU A 529 13.63 20.83 31.13
CA LEU A 529 12.78 20.16 30.15
C LEU A 529 12.18 21.14 29.12
N ARG A 530 11.87 22.38 29.53
CA ARG A 530 11.44 23.44 28.61
C ARG A 530 12.58 23.85 27.68
N GLU A 531 13.76 24.10 28.22
CA GLU A 531 14.96 24.47 27.45
C GLU A 531 15.34 23.39 26.42
N LEU A 532 15.26 22.12 26.79
CA LEU A 532 15.46 20.99 25.87
C LEU A 532 14.38 20.92 24.78
N LEU A 533 13.10 21.09 25.15
CA LEU A 533 12.00 21.10 24.18
C LEU A 533 12.12 22.27 23.20
N ASP A 534 12.48 23.46 23.67
CA ASP A 534 12.68 24.65 22.85
C ASP A 534 13.88 24.45 21.89
N ALA A 535 14.96 23.79 22.33
CA ALA A 535 16.10 23.41 21.49
C ALA A 535 15.72 22.38 20.42
N GLU A 536 15.06 21.27 20.78
CA GLU A 536 14.59 20.26 19.81
C GLU A 536 13.61 20.86 18.79
N MET A 537 12.75 21.78 19.23
CA MET A 537 11.83 22.50 18.34
C MET A 537 12.58 23.41 17.36
N LEU A 538 13.61 24.13 17.82
CA LEU A 538 14.49 24.91 16.94
C LEU A 538 15.18 24.01 15.91
N ASP A 539 15.81 22.91 16.32
CA ASP A 539 16.46 21.95 15.41
C ASP A 539 15.47 21.32 14.41
N CYS A 540 14.26 20.99 14.86
CA CYS A 540 13.19 20.54 13.98
C CYS A 540 12.75 21.61 12.97
N THR A 541 12.93 22.91 13.25
CA THR A 541 12.66 23.99 12.28
C THR A 541 13.84 24.26 11.34
N THR A 542 15.08 24.18 11.81
CA THR A 542 16.27 24.34 10.97
C THR A 542 16.38 23.18 9.96
N GLN A 543 16.22 21.93 10.40
CA GLN A 543 16.18 20.77 9.50
C GLN A 543 15.05 20.89 8.46
N ARG A 544 13.87 21.36 8.86
CA ARG A 544 12.76 21.64 7.92
C ARG A 544 13.06 22.76 6.92
N ARG A 545 13.93 23.72 7.24
CA ARG A 545 14.41 24.73 6.27
C ARG A 545 15.44 24.12 5.31
N VAL A 546 16.46 23.43 5.83
CA VAL A 546 17.49 22.76 5.02
C VAL A 546 16.87 21.80 4.00
N ASN A 547 15.97 20.91 4.44
CA ASN A 547 15.26 19.97 3.55
C ASN A 547 14.46 20.70 2.44
N LYS A 548 13.84 21.85 2.74
CA LYS A 548 13.11 22.64 1.74
C LYS A 548 14.05 23.24 0.69
N GLU A 549 15.21 23.72 1.11
CA GLU A 549 16.22 24.26 0.20
C GLU A 549 16.84 23.17 -0.67
N GLU A 550 17.10 21.98 -0.13
CA GLU A 550 17.58 20.83 -0.90
C GLU A 550 16.57 20.40 -1.97
N VAL A 551 15.29 20.30 -1.61
CA VAL A 551 14.21 20.03 -2.58
C VAL A 551 14.14 21.14 -3.64
N ALA A 552 14.29 22.41 -3.26
CA ALA A 552 14.34 23.52 -4.22
C ALA A 552 15.56 23.43 -5.17
N ARG A 553 16.74 23.07 -4.66
CA ARG A 553 17.96 22.82 -5.46
C ARG A 553 17.74 21.68 -6.44
N LEU A 554 17.19 20.54 -5.99
CA LEU A 554 16.89 19.38 -6.84
C LEU A 554 15.87 19.72 -7.94
N LEU A 555 14.80 20.44 -7.60
CA LEU A 555 13.80 20.90 -8.57
C LEU A 555 14.40 21.87 -9.61
N PHE A 556 15.29 22.77 -9.20
CA PHE A 556 16.01 23.66 -10.11
C PHE A 556 16.87 22.88 -11.10
N PHE A 557 17.68 21.92 -10.63
CA PHE A 557 18.49 21.07 -11.51
C PHE A 557 17.64 20.20 -12.44
N HIS A 558 16.56 19.60 -11.95
CA HIS A 558 15.62 18.84 -12.78
C HIS A 558 15.02 19.70 -13.89
N ASN A 559 14.52 20.90 -13.56
CA ASN A 559 13.97 21.82 -14.55
C ASN A 559 15.01 22.27 -15.58
N LYS A 560 16.25 22.55 -15.16
CA LYS A 560 17.37 22.89 -16.05
C LYS A 560 17.72 21.74 -16.99
N ALA A 561 17.80 20.51 -16.48
CA ALA A 561 18.05 19.31 -17.29
C ALA A 561 16.91 19.05 -18.28
N MET A 562 15.65 19.14 -17.84
CA MET A 562 14.48 19.00 -18.72
C MET A 562 14.43 20.08 -19.81
N GLY A 563 14.83 21.32 -19.50
CA GLY A 563 15.02 22.38 -20.49
C GLY A 563 16.09 22.05 -21.53
N ALA A 564 17.25 21.54 -21.09
CA ALA A 564 18.32 21.08 -21.97
C ALA A 564 17.86 19.93 -22.88
N CYS A 565 17.22 18.89 -22.33
CA CYS A 565 16.68 17.77 -23.11
C CYS A 565 15.62 18.21 -24.14
N ARG A 566 14.73 19.16 -23.77
CA ARG A 566 13.75 19.73 -24.71
C ARG A 566 14.43 20.51 -25.84
N SER A 567 15.47 21.30 -25.55
CA SER A 567 16.18 22.06 -26.58
C SER A 567 17.03 21.17 -27.50
N ALA A 568 17.67 20.12 -26.96
CA ALA A 568 18.36 19.11 -27.75
C ALA A 568 17.40 18.36 -28.69
N ARG A 569 16.23 17.91 -28.19
CA ARG A 569 15.20 17.28 -29.02
C ARG A 569 14.72 18.18 -30.16
N LYS A 570 14.48 19.48 -29.91
CA LYS A 570 14.14 20.45 -30.96
C LYS A 570 15.24 20.54 -32.03
N LYS A 571 16.51 20.70 -31.62
CA LYS A 571 17.66 20.74 -32.54
C LYS A 571 17.77 19.48 -33.40
N HIS A 572 17.57 18.29 -32.82
CA HIS A 572 17.56 17.04 -33.58
C HIS A 572 16.38 16.93 -34.55
N HIS A 573 15.20 17.38 -34.16
CA HIS A 573 14.04 17.44 -35.06
C HIS A 573 14.27 18.41 -36.23
N GLU A 574 14.86 19.58 -35.97
CA GLU A 574 15.26 20.54 -37.02
C GLU A 574 16.35 19.99 -37.95
N GLN A 575 17.28 19.18 -37.43
CA GLN A 575 18.30 18.50 -38.23
C GLN A 575 17.67 17.44 -39.15
N LEU A 576 16.82 16.56 -38.60
CA LEU A 576 16.09 15.55 -39.37
C LEU A 576 15.23 16.20 -40.45
N TRP A 577 14.45 17.22 -40.11
CA TRP A 577 13.62 17.96 -41.06
C TRP A 577 14.42 18.56 -42.23
N ARG A 578 15.63 19.09 -41.98
CA ARG A 578 16.51 19.58 -43.04
C ARG A 578 16.99 18.45 -43.96
N ILE A 579 17.34 17.29 -43.40
CA ILE A 579 17.79 16.12 -44.18
C ILE A 579 16.62 15.55 -44.99
N GLU A 580 15.43 15.40 -44.41
CA GLU A 580 14.21 15.00 -45.11
C GLU A 580 13.86 15.98 -46.26
N ARG A 581 14.02 17.30 -46.03
CA ARG A 581 13.82 18.34 -47.06
C ARG A 581 14.86 18.25 -48.19
N GLN A 582 16.10 17.86 -47.90
CA GLN A 582 17.14 17.62 -48.90
C GLN A 582 16.92 16.32 -49.66
N MET A 583 16.51 15.25 -48.98
CA MET A 583 16.20 13.94 -49.58
C MET A 583 15.00 14.03 -50.53
N THR A 584 13.92 14.72 -50.12
CA THR A 584 12.75 14.97 -50.98
C THR A 584 13.12 15.79 -52.21
N ALA A 585 13.88 16.88 -52.06
CA ALA A 585 14.36 17.67 -53.19
C ALA A 585 15.35 16.91 -54.12
N MET A 586 16.09 15.93 -53.59
CA MET A 586 16.93 15.02 -54.39
C MET A 586 16.06 14.02 -55.17
N GLN A 587 15.05 13.44 -54.51
CA GLN A 587 14.12 12.51 -55.13
C GLN A 587 13.31 13.18 -56.25
N GLU A 588 12.78 14.39 -56.04
CA GLU A 588 12.09 15.18 -57.07
C GLU A 588 12.97 15.40 -58.32
N ARG A 589 14.29 15.62 -58.14
CA ARG A 589 15.25 15.73 -59.26
C ARG A 589 15.48 14.40 -59.97
N HIS A 590 15.65 13.31 -59.22
CA HIS A 590 15.83 11.98 -59.81
C HIS A 590 14.58 11.52 -60.57
N GLU A 591 13.38 11.80 -60.04
CA GLU A 591 12.10 11.54 -60.71
C GLU A 591 11.96 12.38 -62.00
N SER A 592 12.37 13.65 -61.97
CA SER A 592 12.42 14.51 -63.16
C SER A 592 13.37 13.97 -64.24
N GLN A 593 14.59 13.57 -63.86
CA GLN A 593 15.58 12.96 -64.77
C GLN A 593 15.10 11.63 -65.35
N LEU A 594 14.41 10.80 -64.55
CA LEU A 594 13.81 9.55 -65.02
C LEU A 594 12.64 9.81 -65.99
N ALA A 595 11.87 10.87 -65.79
CA ALA A 595 10.82 11.28 -66.73
C ALA A 595 11.42 11.79 -68.05
N GLU A 596 12.44 12.65 -68.00
CA GLU A 596 13.18 13.10 -69.19
C GLU A 596 13.74 11.92 -69.98
N LEU A 597 14.48 11.00 -69.31
CA LEU A 597 15.03 9.82 -69.96
C LEU A 597 13.96 8.93 -70.60
N LYS A 598 12.81 8.71 -69.95
CA LYS A 598 11.68 7.99 -70.55
C LYS A 598 11.16 8.67 -71.81
N THR A 599 10.92 9.99 -71.77
CA THR A 599 10.47 10.72 -72.98
C THR A 599 11.49 10.67 -74.12
N THR A 600 12.80 10.68 -73.83
CA THR A 600 13.82 10.50 -74.87
C THR A 600 13.85 9.09 -75.43
N LEU A 601 13.56 8.07 -74.61
CA LEU A 601 13.51 6.67 -75.02
C LEU A 601 12.27 6.41 -75.90
N GLU A 602 11.09 6.87 -75.48
CA GLU A 602 9.84 6.84 -76.26
C GLU A 602 10.03 7.56 -77.63
N ALA A 603 10.70 8.71 -77.65
CA ALA A 603 10.99 9.44 -78.89
C ALA A 603 12.02 8.73 -79.81
N LEU A 604 12.89 7.86 -79.26
CA LEU A 604 13.80 7.02 -80.03
C LEU A 604 13.10 5.75 -80.53
N GLU A 605 12.18 5.18 -79.74
CA GLU A 605 11.34 4.06 -80.15
C GLU A 605 10.43 4.46 -81.32
N TRP A 606 9.75 5.61 -81.23
CA TRP A 606 8.95 6.15 -82.34
C TRP A 606 9.74 6.30 -83.64
N LYS A 607 10.95 6.90 -83.56
CA LYS A 607 11.84 7.04 -84.72
C LYS A 607 12.29 5.69 -85.28
N LYS A 608 12.48 4.69 -84.43
CA LYS A 608 12.84 3.34 -84.87
C LYS A 608 11.68 2.69 -85.62
N GLU A 609 10.45 2.82 -85.12
CA GLU A 609 9.24 2.34 -85.80
C GLU A 609 9.05 3.03 -87.16
N GLU A 610 9.27 4.35 -87.26
CA GLU A 610 9.28 5.09 -88.54
C GLU A 610 10.34 4.60 -89.54
N THR A 611 11.46 4.01 -89.09
CA THR A 611 12.51 3.47 -89.98
C THR A 611 12.34 1.99 -90.37
N VAL A 612 11.31 1.32 -89.84
CA VAL A 612 11.01 -0.10 -90.11
C VAL A 612 9.81 -0.27 -91.04
N LEU A 613 9.03 0.80 -91.25
CA LEU A 613 7.95 0.93 -92.24
C LEU A 613 8.48 1.48 -93.59
#